data_AF-A0A5C7HL59-F1
#
_entry.id   AF-A0A5C7HL59-F1
#
_cell.length_a   1.000
_cell.length_b   1.000
_cell.length_c   1.000
_cell.angle_alpha   90.00
_cell.angle_beta   90.00
_cell.angle_gamma   90.00
#
_symmetry.space_group_name_H-M   'P 1'
#
loop_
_entity.id
_entity.type
_entity.pdbx_description
1 polymer ?
#
loop_
_entity_poly.entity_id
_entity_poly.type
_entity_poly.pdbx_seq_one_letter_code
_entity_poly.pdbx_strand_id
1 'polypeptide(L)'
;MEDRRISVRISRVSSDDDNPKTVITSIIESQKPHVKEAVTQSLTSLPDSPKLAGFVLDMFCTSMIDVANDFGVPSYIYFVSGAAFPGFMFHAQFHHDELKKPITDLKDSDTELVVPTLAKPMHAKFLPSAILNTDWVMYLYELTRRFGTVKGIMVNTFTELESYAVNALSDIPPLYPVGPMLNLDGDNYDTSKKAEIMEWLDDQPESSVVLDLIVIPIRSR
;
A
#
# COMPACT_ATOMS: atom_id res chain seq x y z
N MET A 1 -24.91 -2.51 -9.49
CA MET A 1 -24.41 -1.32 -8.79
C MET A 1 -23.29 -0.80 -9.66
N GLU A 2 -23.49 0.33 -10.35
CA GLU A 2 -22.49 0.86 -11.29
C GLU A 2 -21.25 1.32 -10.51
N ASP A 3 -20.07 0.83 -10.86
CA ASP A 3 -18.79 1.26 -10.27
C ASP A 3 -18.51 2.70 -10.68
N ARG A 4 -18.76 3.65 -9.78
CA ARG A 4 -18.58 5.08 -10.03
C ARG A 4 -17.17 5.48 -9.62
N ARG A 5 -16.27 5.51 -10.60
CA ARG A 5 -14.90 5.98 -10.41
C ARG A 5 -14.85 7.50 -10.53
N ILE A 6 -14.38 8.15 -9.47
CA ILE A 6 -14.07 9.58 -9.47
C ILE A 6 -12.57 9.71 -9.70
N SER A 7 -12.17 10.29 -10.83
CA SER A 7 -10.77 10.55 -11.13
C SER A 7 -10.43 11.99 -10.76
N VAL A 8 -9.50 12.16 -9.82
CA VAL A 8 -8.94 13.46 -9.47
C VAL A 8 -7.64 13.65 -10.25
N ARG A 9 -7.54 14.73 -11.03
CA ARG A 9 -6.34 15.03 -11.82
C ARG A 9 -5.25 15.58 -10.89
N ILE A 10 -4.13 14.87 -10.82
CA ILE A 10 -2.98 15.27 -10.00
C ILE A 10 -2.26 16.43 -10.69
N SER A 11 -2.25 17.60 -10.04
CA SER A 11 -1.39 18.73 -10.38
C SER A 11 0.07 18.37 -10.07
N ARG A 12 1.01 18.70 -10.98
CA ARG A 12 2.45 18.58 -10.67
C ARG A 12 2.77 19.49 -9.48
N VAL A 13 3.24 18.90 -8.39
CA VAL A 13 3.89 19.63 -7.30
C VAL A 13 5.38 19.67 -7.63
N SER A 14 5.95 20.86 -7.83
CA SER A 14 7.40 21.01 -7.87
C SER A 14 7.91 20.96 -6.42
N SER A 15 8.61 19.89 -6.08
CA SER A 15 9.44 19.84 -4.88
C SER A 15 10.87 20.15 -5.33
N ASP A 16 11.48 21.19 -4.76
CA ASP A 16 12.93 21.44 -4.91
C ASP A 16 13.77 20.49 -4.02
N ASP A 17 13.10 19.64 -3.24
CA ASP A 17 13.69 18.63 -2.37
C ASP A 17 13.69 17.26 -3.08
N ASP A 18 14.88 16.65 -3.18
CA ASP A 18 15.10 15.31 -3.72
C ASP A 18 14.73 14.21 -2.71
N ASN A 19 14.42 14.56 -1.45
CA ASN A 19 14.01 13.59 -0.45
C ASN A 19 12.64 12.98 -0.82
N PRO A 20 12.57 11.67 -1.10
CA PRO A 20 11.32 11.03 -1.51
C PRO A 20 10.19 11.14 -0.49
N LYS A 21 10.50 11.20 0.82
CA LYS A 21 9.51 11.43 1.89
C LYS A 21 8.78 12.74 1.67
N THR A 22 9.55 13.81 1.46
CA THR A 22 9.04 15.17 1.25
C THR A 22 8.17 15.21 0.00
N VAL A 23 8.67 14.63 -1.10
CA VAL A 23 7.95 14.58 -2.38
C VAL A 23 6.60 13.88 -2.23
N ILE A 24 6.56 12.66 -1.66
CA ILE A 24 5.31 11.88 -1.50
C ILE A 24 4.33 12.64 -0.60
N THR A 25 4.80 13.15 0.53
CA THR A 25 3.95 13.87 1.49
C THR A 25 3.36 15.13 0.86
N SER A 26 4.19 15.95 0.19
CA SER A 26 3.74 17.17 -0.46
C SER A 26 2.72 16.92 -1.57
N ILE A 27 2.91 15.85 -2.37
CA ILE A 27 1.95 15.46 -3.40
C ILE A 27 0.60 15.12 -2.77
N ILE A 28 0.58 14.29 -1.72
CA ILE A 28 -0.66 13.86 -1.06
C ILE A 28 -1.36 15.06 -0.39
N GLU A 29 -0.62 15.89 0.34
CA GLU A 29 -1.16 17.10 0.97
C GLU A 29 -1.80 18.04 -0.05
N SER A 30 -1.17 18.25 -1.20
CA SER A 30 -1.73 19.11 -2.25
C SER A 30 -3.02 18.54 -2.87
N GLN A 31 -3.27 17.23 -2.77
CA GLN A 31 -4.50 16.61 -3.28
C GLN A 31 -5.68 16.72 -2.32
N LYS A 32 -5.48 16.98 -1.02
CA LYS A 32 -6.56 17.07 -0.03
C LYS A 32 -7.74 17.96 -0.46
N PRO A 33 -7.54 19.22 -0.91
CA PRO A 33 -8.67 20.07 -1.33
C PRO A 33 -9.41 19.50 -2.54
N HIS A 34 -8.69 18.90 -3.50
CA HIS A 34 -9.29 18.31 -4.69
C HIS A 34 -10.13 17.08 -4.38
N VAL A 35 -9.65 16.20 -3.49
CA VAL A 35 -10.41 15.05 -3.02
C VAL A 35 -11.67 15.52 -2.27
N LYS A 36 -11.53 16.51 -1.39
CA LYS A 36 -12.67 17.08 -0.64
C LYS A 36 -13.73 17.67 -1.57
N GLU A 37 -13.31 18.43 -2.58
CA GLU A 37 -14.22 18.98 -3.60
C GLU A 37 -14.92 17.86 -4.38
N ALA A 38 -14.17 16.89 -4.89
CA ALA A 38 -14.71 15.81 -5.71
C ALA A 38 -15.73 14.93 -4.95
N VAL A 39 -15.45 14.61 -3.68
CA VAL A 39 -16.39 13.90 -2.79
C VAL A 39 -17.63 14.76 -2.54
N THR A 40 -17.46 16.05 -2.26
CA THR A 40 -18.60 16.97 -2.01
C THR A 40 -19.51 17.10 -3.23
N GLN A 41 -18.94 17.24 -4.42
CA GLN A 41 -19.70 17.31 -5.68
C GLN A 41 -20.47 16.00 -5.94
N SER A 42 -19.85 14.87 -5.63
CA SER A 42 -20.49 13.55 -5.81
C SER A 42 -21.66 13.31 -4.86
N LEU A 43 -21.60 13.89 -3.65
CA LEU A 43 -22.68 13.82 -2.67
C LEU A 43 -23.81 14.83 -2.93
N THR A 44 -23.54 15.94 -3.62
CA THR A 44 -24.55 17.00 -3.85
C THR A 44 -25.22 16.94 -5.23
N SER A 45 -24.62 16.25 -6.20
CA SER A 45 -25.08 16.24 -7.59
C SER A 45 -26.33 15.40 -7.88
N LEU A 46 -26.84 14.60 -6.94
CA LEU A 46 -27.93 13.65 -7.20
C LEU A 46 -29.02 13.67 -6.12
N PRO A 47 -30.32 13.73 -6.50
CA PRO A 47 -31.45 13.66 -5.55
C PRO A 47 -31.44 12.42 -4.64
N ASP A 48 -30.84 11.31 -5.10
CA ASP A 48 -30.70 10.04 -4.39
C ASP A 48 -29.21 9.63 -4.24
N SER A 49 -28.31 10.58 -3.96
CA SER A 49 -26.88 10.27 -3.81
C SER A 49 -26.65 9.24 -2.70
N PRO A 50 -25.83 8.18 -2.93
CA PRO A 50 -25.50 7.23 -1.89
C PRO A 50 -24.77 7.92 -0.74
N LYS A 51 -25.01 7.46 0.50
CA LYS A 51 -24.28 7.94 1.67
C LYS A 51 -22.82 7.52 1.58
N LEU A 52 -21.90 8.45 1.84
CA LEU A 52 -20.49 8.14 1.97
C LEU A 52 -20.26 7.19 3.15
N ALA A 53 -19.73 6.00 2.89
CA ALA A 53 -19.51 4.97 3.90
C ALA A 53 -18.13 5.07 4.59
N GLY A 54 -17.15 5.65 3.92
CA GLY A 54 -15.78 5.78 4.39
C GLY A 54 -14.77 5.96 3.27
N PHE A 55 -13.50 6.15 3.64
CA PHE A 55 -12.39 6.29 2.72
C PHE A 55 -11.54 5.01 2.75
N VAL A 56 -11.19 4.48 1.57
CA VAL A 56 -10.16 3.43 1.44
C VAL A 56 -8.92 4.10 0.88
N LEU A 57 -7.84 4.08 1.66
CA LEU A 57 -6.63 4.85 1.41
C LEU A 57 -5.45 3.91 1.24
N ASP A 58 -4.57 4.18 0.28
CA ASP A 58 -3.27 3.51 0.23
C ASP A 58 -2.45 3.75 1.52
N MET A 59 -1.58 2.82 1.89
CA MET A 59 -0.72 2.93 3.08
C MET A 59 0.12 4.22 3.15
N PHE A 60 0.49 4.83 2.01
CA PHE A 60 1.21 6.10 1.99
C PHE A 60 0.29 7.32 2.19
N CYS A 61 -1.02 7.16 1.98
CA CYS A 61 -2.01 8.25 1.97
C CYS A 61 -2.66 8.53 3.33
N THR A 62 -1.96 8.24 4.44
CA THR A 62 -2.54 8.38 5.79
C THR A 62 -3.01 9.79 6.11
N SER A 63 -2.47 10.83 5.48
CA SER A 63 -2.94 12.19 5.71
C SER A 63 -4.34 12.47 5.18
N MET A 64 -4.85 11.65 4.24
CA MET A 64 -6.24 11.69 3.81
C MET A 64 -7.24 11.22 4.88
N ILE A 65 -6.76 10.61 5.98
CA ILE A 65 -7.61 10.35 7.15
C ILE A 65 -8.19 11.67 7.68
N ASP A 66 -7.46 12.78 7.61
CA ASP A 66 -7.94 14.10 8.04
C ASP A 66 -9.14 14.54 7.20
N VAL A 67 -9.11 14.26 5.89
CA VAL A 67 -10.22 14.54 4.97
C VAL A 67 -11.42 13.67 5.30
N ALA A 68 -11.23 12.39 5.61
CA ALA A 68 -12.33 11.51 6.03
C ALA A 68 -12.97 11.99 7.34
N ASN A 69 -12.16 12.47 8.28
CA ASN A 69 -12.62 13.04 9.55
C ASN A 69 -13.46 14.30 9.34
N ASP A 70 -13.11 15.17 8.38
CA ASP A 70 -13.92 16.34 8.00
C ASP A 70 -15.34 15.94 7.53
N PHE A 71 -15.48 14.78 6.90
CA PHE A 71 -16.78 14.22 6.48
C PHE A 71 -17.46 13.39 7.58
N GLY A 72 -16.80 13.16 8.72
CA GLY A 72 -17.33 12.36 9.82
C GLY A 72 -17.49 10.88 9.50
N VAL A 73 -16.69 10.33 8.57
CA VAL A 73 -16.77 8.93 8.12
C VAL A 73 -15.47 8.18 8.45
N PRO A 74 -15.51 6.85 8.63
CA PRO A 74 -14.31 6.07 8.93
C PRO A 74 -13.33 6.02 7.74
N SER A 75 -12.05 5.80 8.07
CA SER A 75 -11.02 5.45 7.10
C SER A 75 -10.63 3.98 7.22
N TYR A 76 -10.17 3.41 6.11
CA TYR A 76 -9.55 2.09 6.01
C TYR A 76 -8.24 2.25 5.24
N ILE A 77 -7.22 1.48 5.62
CA ILE A 77 -5.95 1.44 4.89
C ILE A 77 -5.91 0.21 4.01
N TYR A 78 -5.55 0.36 2.74
CA TYR A 78 -5.33 -0.71 1.80
C TYR A 78 -3.84 -0.94 1.59
N PHE A 79 -3.42 -2.18 1.80
CA PHE A 79 -2.08 -2.65 1.47
C PHE A 79 -2.10 -3.43 0.16
N VAL A 80 -1.31 -2.97 -0.79
CA VAL A 80 -1.00 -3.71 -2.03
C VAL A 80 -0.07 -4.90 -1.79
N SER A 81 0.58 -4.95 -0.62
CA SER A 81 1.43 -6.07 -0.18
C SER A 81 0.62 -7.14 0.56
N GLY A 82 1.30 -8.24 0.97
CA GLY A 82 0.71 -9.32 1.76
C GLY A 82 0.53 -9.01 3.25
N ALA A 83 -0.18 -9.87 3.96
CA ALA A 83 -0.58 -9.68 5.37
C ALA A 83 0.60 -9.68 6.34
N ALA A 84 1.73 -10.29 5.97
CA ALA A 84 2.93 -10.25 6.79
C ALA A 84 3.48 -8.82 7.00
N PHE A 85 3.34 -7.96 5.98
CA PHE A 85 3.99 -6.65 5.95
C PHE A 85 3.37 -5.61 6.92
N PRO A 86 2.04 -5.44 7.02
CA PRO A 86 1.44 -4.61 8.07
C PRO A 86 1.92 -4.99 9.47
N GLY A 87 1.97 -6.29 9.78
CA GLY A 87 2.46 -6.77 11.07
C GLY A 87 3.94 -6.49 11.31
N PHE A 88 4.77 -6.62 10.27
CA PHE A 88 6.17 -6.21 10.33
C PHE A 88 6.31 -4.72 10.67
N MET A 89 5.52 -3.84 10.05
CA MET A 89 5.61 -2.41 10.32
C MET A 89 5.19 -2.05 11.74
N PHE A 90 4.09 -2.60 12.25
CA PHE A 90 3.70 -2.42 13.65
C PHE A 90 4.78 -2.93 14.61
N HIS A 91 5.35 -4.10 14.34
CA HIS A 91 6.43 -4.65 15.13
C HIS A 91 7.68 -3.75 15.13
N ALA A 92 8.12 -3.28 13.97
CA ALA A 92 9.28 -2.39 13.85
C ALA A 92 9.02 -1.03 14.53
N GLN A 93 7.83 -0.46 14.35
CA GLN A 93 7.44 0.79 15.02
C GLN A 93 7.40 0.64 16.54
N PHE A 94 6.84 -0.45 17.07
CA PHE A 94 6.85 -0.75 18.51
C PHE A 94 8.27 -0.89 19.06
N HIS A 95 9.15 -1.62 18.36
CA HIS A 95 10.55 -1.78 18.74
C HIS A 95 11.30 -0.44 18.79
N HIS A 96 11.02 0.46 17.84
CA HIS A 96 11.57 1.80 17.85
C HIS A 96 11.02 2.65 19.01
N ASP A 97 9.70 2.73 19.16
CA ASP A 97 9.05 3.65 20.08
C ASP A 97 9.16 3.21 21.54
N GLU A 98 8.92 1.93 21.83
CA GLU A 98 8.86 1.41 23.19
C GLU A 98 10.19 0.81 23.65
N LEU A 99 10.87 0.06 22.77
CA LEU A 99 12.10 -0.65 23.15
C LEU A 99 13.38 0.12 22.83
N LYS A 100 13.29 1.24 22.11
CA LYS A 100 14.42 2.06 21.65
C LYS A 100 15.46 1.25 20.86
N LYS A 101 14.97 0.29 20.06
CA LYS A 101 15.76 -0.61 19.21
C LYS A 101 15.28 -0.52 17.75
N PRO A 102 15.63 0.54 17.01
CA PRO A 102 15.22 0.68 15.63
C PRO A 102 15.74 -0.46 14.76
N ILE A 103 14.94 -0.86 13.76
CA ILE A 103 15.31 -1.88 12.79
C ILE A 103 16.60 -1.55 12.00
N THR A 104 16.95 -0.27 11.90
CA THR A 104 18.18 0.20 11.24
C THR A 104 19.45 -0.26 11.94
N ASP A 105 19.39 -0.57 13.24
CA ASP A 105 20.54 -1.10 13.99
C ASP A 105 20.93 -2.51 13.51
N LEU A 106 20.04 -3.18 12.78
CA LEU A 106 20.28 -4.51 12.21
C LEU A 106 20.96 -4.46 10.85
N LYS A 107 21.24 -3.26 10.33
CA LYS A 107 21.97 -3.09 9.08
C LYS A 107 23.33 -3.81 9.17
N ASP A 108 23.64 -4.59 8.14
CA ASP A 108 24.86 -5.41 8.04
C ASP A 108 25.01 -6.48 9.15
N SER A 109 23.93 -6.78 9.88
CA SER A 109 23.91 -7.86 10.87
C SER A 109 23.34 -9.16 10.30
N ASP A 110 23.83 -10.30 10.78
CA ASP A 110 23.26 -11.63 10.48
C ASP A 110 22.08 -12.02 11.39
N THR A 111 21.59 -11.05 12.19
CA THR A 111 20.53 -11.26 13.18
C THR A 111 19.26 -11.80 12.53
N GLU A 112 18.65 -12.81 13.16
CA GLU A 112 17.32 -13.29 12.81
C GLU A 112 16.25 -12.40 13.44
N LEU A 113 15.36 -11.90 12.59
CA LEU A 113 14.17 -11.14 12.97
C LEU A 113 13.02 -12.07 13.24
N VAL A 114 12.54 -12.05 14.49
CA VAL A 114 11.34 -12.75 14.92
C VAL A 114 10.18 -11.76 14.92
N VAL A 115 9.38 -11.79 13.86
CA VAL A 115 8.22 -10.91 13.68
C VAL A 115 6.96 -11.76 13.88
N PRO A 116 5.96 -11.31 14.66
CA PRO A 116 4.77 -12.11 14.95
C PRO A 116 4.03 -12.64 13.72
N THR A 117 4.04 -11.88 12.62
CA THR A 117 3.37 -12.23 11.36
C THR A 117 4.21 -13.08 10.40
N LEU A 118 5.47 -13.38 10.73
CA LEU A 118 6.31 -14.27 9.93
C LEU A 118 6.33 -15.67 10.56
N ALA A 119 5.94 -16.68 9.79
CA ALA A 119 5.92 -18.07 10.25
C ALA A 119 7.32 -18.63 10.57
N LYS A 120 8.36 -18.02 10.00
CA LYS A 120 9.76 -18.34 10.26
C LYS A 120 10.55 -17.05 10.46
N PRO A 121 11.58 -17.04 11.32
CA PRO A 121 12.48 -15.91 11.43
C PRO A 121 13.10 -15.55 10.07
N MET A 122 13.33 -14.26 9.85
CA MET A 122 13.94 -13.74 8.62
C MET A 122 15.29 -13.11 8.96
N HIS A 123 16.35 -13.38 8.20
CA HIS A 123 17.60 -12.65 8.42
C HIS A 123 17.46 -11.17 8.04
N ALA A 124 17.98 -10.28 8.88
CA ALA A 124 17.92 -8.83 8.66
C ALA A 124 18.52 -8.38 7.33
N LYS A 125 19.49 -9.12 6.77
CA LYS A 125 20.07 -8.87 5.44
C LYS A 125 19.07 -8.97 4.27
N PHE A 126 17.91 -9.60 4.47
CA PHE A 126 16.85 -9.68 3.47
C PHE A 126 15.87 -8.50 3.55
N LEU A 127 16.02 -7.60 4.53
CA LEU A 127 15.22 -6.38 4.57
C LEU A 127 15.55 -5.50 3.36
N PRO A 128 14.53 -4.93 2.69
CA PRO A 128 14.75 -3.93 1.66
C PRO A 128 15.62 -2.78 2.17
N SER A 129 16.52 -2.28 1.32
CA SER A 129 17.41 -1.16 1.66
C SER A 129 16.64 0.09 2.11
N ALA A 130 15.43 0.30 1.60
CA ALA A 130 14.53 1.37 2.04
C ALA A 130 14.15 1.27 3.53
N ILE A 131 14.00 0.06 4.08
CA ILE A 131 13.67 -0.17 5.51
C ILE A 131 14.91 0.05 6.40
N LEU A 132 16.11 -0.14 5.84
CA LEU A 132 17.39 0.10 6.52
C LEU A 132 17.89 1.56 6.35
N ASN A 133 17.15 2.40 5.62
CA ASN A 133 17.41 3.83 5.52
C ASN A 133 16.64 4.59 6.60
N THR A 134 17.34 5.42 7.38
CA THR A 134 16.76 6.12 8.53
C THR A 134 15.61 7.06 8.16
N ASP A 135 15.74 7.83 7.08
CA ASP A 135 14.70 8.81 6.72
C ASP A 135 13.41 8.11 6.26
N TRP A 136 13.57 7.07 5.45
CA TRP A 136 12.47 6.25 4.96
C TRP A 136 11.78 5.47 6.08
N VAL A 137 12.54 4.83 6.97
CA VAL A 137 11.93 4.06 8.05
C VAL A 137 11.20 4.95 9.04
N MET A 138 11.73 6.14 9.34
CA MET A 138 11.05 7.10 10.21
C MET A 138 9.72 7.55 9.60
N TYR A 139 9.68 7.75 8.28
CA TYR A 139 8.43 8.01 7.58
C TYR A 139 7.44 6.84 7.69
N LEU A 140 7.90 5.60 7.50
CA LEU A 140 7.04 4.42 7.67
C LEU A 140 6.51 4.31 9.11
N TYR A 141 7.30 4.67 10.12
CA TYR A 141 6.81 4.71 11.51
C TYR A 141 5.74 5.79 11.71
N GLU A 142 5.90 6.98 11.11
CA GLU A 142 4.86 8.03 11.13
C GLU A 142 3.54 7.54 10.50
N LEU A 143 3.60 6.86 9.36
CA LEU A 143 2.43 6.24 8.74
C LEU A 143 1.82 5.16 9.66
N THR A 144 2.68 4.31 10.25
CA THR A 144 2.25 3.19 11.10
C THR A 144 1.49 3.64 12.34
N ARG A 145 1.92 4.74 12.97
CA ARG A 145 1.20 5.34 14.10
C ARG A 145 -0.22 5.77 13.70
N ARG A 146 -0.42 6.22 12.46
CA ARG A 146 -1.74 6.58 11.93
C ARG A 146 -2.59 5.38 11.54
N PHE A 147 -2.00 4.23 11.22
CA PHE A 147 -2.80 3.02 10.98
C PHE A 147 -3.59 2.63 12.23
N GLY A 148 -3.04 2.82 13.43
CA GLY A 148 -3.76 2.57 14.69
C GLY A 148 -5.06 3.37 14.88
N THR A 149 -5.32 4.40 14.07
CA THR A 149 -6.54 5.22 14.17
C THR A 149 -7.60 4.88 13.12
N VAL A 150 -7.31 3.97 12.18
CA VAL A 150 -8.27 3.58 11.14
C VAL A 150 -9.22 2.49 11.62
N LYS A 151 -10.38 2.36 10.96
CA LYS A 151 -11.40 1.37 11.33
C LYS A 151 -11.00 -0.06 10.95
N GLY A 152 -10.10 -0.22 9.99
CA GLY A 152 -9.62 -1.52 9.55
C GLY A 152 -8.55 -1.41 8.48
N ILE A 153 -7.81 -2.50 8.33
CA ILE A 153 -6.73 -2.64 7.35
C ILE A 153 -7.16 -3.70 6.34
N MET A 154 -7.24 -3.32 5.08
CA MET A 154 -7.49 -4.21 3.95
C MET A 154 -6.17 -4.61 3.32
N VAL A 155 -6.05 -5.87 2.91
CA VAL A 155 -4.80 -6.41 2.35
C VAL A 155 -5.10 -7.20 1.10
N ASN A 156 -4.31 -6.99 0.04
CA ASN A 156 -4.42 -7.71 -1.22
C ASN A 156 -3.90 -9.16 -1.13
N THR A 157 -4.55 -9.96 -0.30
CA THR A 157 -4.24 -11.37 -0.06
C THR A 157 -5.50 -12.14 0.31
N PHE A 158 -5.41 -13.46 0.40
CA PHE A 158 -6.49 -14.34 0.87
C PHE A 158 -5.99 -15.25 2.00
N THR A 159 -6.91 -15.67 2.87
CA THR A 159 -6.58 -16.35 4.13
C THR A 159 -5.80 -17.65 3.91
N GLU A 160 -6.11 -18.42 2.87
CA GLU A 160 -5.45 -19.68 2.57
C GLU A 160 -3.98 -19.51 2.18
N LEU A 161 -3.61 -18.35 1.61
CA LEU A 161 -2.22 -18.04 1.25
C LEU A 161 -1.39 -17.63 2.48
N GLU A 162 -1.96 -16.79 3.35
CA GLU A 162 -1.23 -16.15 4.46
C GLU A 162 -1.90 -16.37 5.83
N SER A 163 -2.47 -17.56 6.06
CA SER A 163 -3.24 -17.87 7.27
C SER A 163 -2.50 -17.57 8.57
N TYR A 164 -1.19 -17.84 8.62
CA TYR A 164 -0.36 -17.51 9.79
C TYR A 164 -0.34 -16.00 10.07
N ALA A 165 -0.06 -15.18 9.06
CA ALA A 165 0.04 -13.73 9.21
C ALA A 165 -1.32 -13.11 9.54
N VAL A 166 -2.39 -13.56 8.89
CA VAL A 166 -3.77 -13.09 9.12
C VAL A 166 -4.22 -13.36 10.56
N ASN A 167 -3.85 -14.52 11.12
CA ASN A 167 -4.26 -14.92 12.47
C ASN A 167 -3.35 -14.38 13.59
N ALA A 168 -2.14 -13.90 13.27
CA ALA A 168 -1.16 -13.44 14.26
C ALA A 168 -1.45 -12.04 14.83
N LEU A 169 -2.43 -11.31 14.28
CA LEU A 169 -2.65 -9.90 14.56
C LEU A 169 -3.93 -9.70 15.40
N SER A 170 -3.78 -9.55 16.72
CA SER A 170 -4.88 -9.29 17.65
C SER A 170 -4.97 -7.84 18.14
N ASP A 171 -3.84 -7.13 18.21
CA ASP A 171 -3.72 -5.84 18.92
C ASP A 171 -3.64 -4.64 17.95
N ILE A 172 -4.04 -4.84 16.70
CA ILE A 172 -4.08 -3.82 15.65
C ILE A 172 -5.52 -3.68 15.13
N PRO A 173 -5.83 -2.66 14.31
CA PRO A 173 -7.14 -2.59 13.65
C PRO A 173 -7.44 -3.89 12.89
N PRO A 174 -8.72 -4.31 12.81
CA PRO A 174 -9.10 -5.54 12.13
C PRO A 174 -8.51 -5.64 10.73
N LEU A 175 -7.86 -6.77 10.43
CA LEU A 175 -7.26 -7.05 9.13
C LEU A 175 -8.26 -7.82 8.27
N TYR A 176 -8.49 -7.33 7.05
CA TYR A 176 -9.39 -7.88 6.05
C TYR A 176 -8.60 -8.33 4.82
N PRO A 177 -8.40 -9.65 4.63
CA PRO A 177 -7.90 -10.16 3.36
C PRO A 177 -9.00 -9.99 2.30
N VAL A 178 -8.73 -9.15 1.30
CA VAL A 178 -9.70 -8.82 0.23
C VAL A 178 -9.20 -9.25 -1.15
N GLY A 179 -8.05 -9.91 -1.23
CA GLY A 179 -7.44 -10.33 -2.48
C GLY A 179 -7.83 -11.74 -2.96
N PRO A 180 -7.25 -12.19 -4.08
CA PRO A 180 -6.38 -11.41 -4.94
C PRO A 180 -7.20 -10.43 -5.81
N MET A 181 -6.88 -9.14 -5.73
CA MET A 181 -7.44 -8.11 -6.58
C MET A 181 -6.75 -8.15 -7.94
N LEU A 182 -7.38 -8.84 -8.88
CA LEU A 182 -6.90 -9.02 -10.24
C LEU A 182 -7.81 -8.26 -11.22
N ASN A 183 -7.23 -7.48 -12.12
CA ASN A 183 -7.97 -6.88 -13.23
C ASN A 183 -8.09 -7.88 -14.38
N LEU A 184 -8.99 -8.85 -14.24
CA LEU A 184 -9.17 -9.92 -15.24
C LEU A 184 -9.93 -9.44 -16.49
N ASP A 185 -10.75 -8.41 -16.34
CA ASP A 185 -11.55 -7.86 -17.43
C ASP A 185 -10.70 -7.04 -18.42
N GLY A 186 -9.46 -6.72 -18.03
CA GLY A 186 -8.48 -6.01 -18.85
C GLY A 186 -8.86 -4.54 -19.04
N ASP A 187 -7.92 -3.63 -18.73
CA ASP A 187 -8.02 -2.28 -19.28
C ASP A 187 -7.89 -2.34 -20.82
N ASN A 188 -8.08 -1.20 -21.51
CA ASN A 188 -7.81 -0.99 -22.94
C ASN A 188 -6.32 -1.24 -23.32
N TYR A 189 -5.79 -2.41 -22.99
CA TYR A 189 -4.55 -2.92 -23.51
C TYR A 189 -4.76 -3.14 -25.00
N ASP A 190 -3.73 -2.80 -25.78
CA ASP A 190 -3.69 -3.04 -27.21
C ASP A 190 -3.94 -4.53 -27.47
N THR A 191 -5.17 -4.84 -27.87
CA THR A 191 -5.63 -6.23 -28.05
C THR A 191 -4.79 -6.94 -29.11
N SER A 192 -4.18 -6.19 -30.04
CA SER A 192 -3.27 -6.73 -31.05
C SER A 192 -1.98 -7.28 -30.44
N LYS A 193 -1.35 -6.55 -29.50
CA LYS A 193 -0.14 -7.01 -28.80
C LYS A 193 -0.42 -8.19 -27.88
N LYS A 194 -1.59 -8.19 -27.23
CA LYS A 194 -2.02 -9.35 -26.43
C LYS A 194 -2.14 -10.59 -27.32
N ALA A 195 -2.79 -10.47 -28.48
CA ALA A 195 -2.95 -11.58 -29.41
C ALA A 195 -1.59 -12.10 -29.93
N GLU A 196 -0.68 -11.19 -30.32
CA GLU A 196 0.68 -11.54 -30.78
C GLU A 196 1.47 -12.31 -29.71
N ILE A 197 1.43 -11.85 -28.45
CA ILE A 197 2.12 -12.55 -27.35
C ILE A 197 1.51 -13.94 -27.12
N MET A 198 0.18 -14.06 -27.18
CA MET A 198 -0.49 -15.35 -26.98
C MET A 198 -0.18 -16.33 -28.11
N GLU A 199 -0.21 -15.88 -29.36
CA GLU A 199 0.18 -16.71 -30.52
C GLU A 199 1.64 -17.17 -30.41
N TRP A 200 2.54 -16.27 -30.02
CA TRP A 200 3.94 -16.64 -29.79
C TRP A 200 4.11 -17.67 -28.66
N LEU A 201 3.32 -17.56 -27.57
CA LEU A 201 3.33 -18.52 -26.47
C LEU A 201 2.78 -19.89 -26.88
N ASP A 202 1.74 -19.93 -27.71
CA ASP A 202 1.12 -21.17 -28.20
C ASP A 202 2.09 -22.00 -29.06
N ASP A 203 3.05 -21.35 -29.72
CA ASP A 203 4.11 -22.00 -30.51
C ASP A 203 5.27 -22.55 -29.65
N GLN A 204 5.30 -22.30 -28.33
CA GLN A 204 6.37 -22.78 -27.46
C GLN A 204 6.05 -24.17 -26.88
N PRO A 205 7.07 -25.02 -26.67
CA PRO A 205 6.90 -26.24 -25.89
C PRO A 205 6.36 -25.96 -24.48
N GLU A 206 5.63 -26.93 -23.92
CA GLU A 206 5.08 -26.81 -22.57
C GLU A 206 6.19 -26.55 -21.54
N SER A 207 5.98 -25.55 -20.67
CA SER A 207 6.91 -25.17 -19.60
C SER A 207 8.32 -24.73 -20.08
N SER A 208 8.49 -24.27 -21.33
CA SER A 208 9.80 -23.81 -21.84
C SER A 208 10.04 -22.30 -21.74
N VAL A 209 9.01 -21.51 -21.48
CA VAL A 209 9.09 -20.04 -21.43
C VAL A 209 9.41 -19.57 -20.01
N VAL A 210 10.41 -18.72 -19.89
CA VAL A 210 10.75 -18.02 -18.64
C VAL A 210 10.24 -16.58 -18.74
N LEU A 211 9.33 -16.21 -17.86
CA LEU A 211 8.90 -14.82 -17.70
C LEU A 211 9.88 -14.12 -16.75
N ASP A 212 10.66 -13.18 -17.28
CA ASP A 212 11.54 -12.34 -16.49
C ASP A 212 10.92 -10.94 -16.31
N LEU A 213 10.50 -10.64 -15.09
CA LEU A 213 9.97 -9.33 -14.70
C LEU A 213 11.10 -8.55 -14.01
N ILE A 214 12.06 -8.03 -14.78
CA ILE A 214 13.03 -7.07 -14.27
C ILE A 214 12.37 -5.69 -14.23
N VAL A 215 12.03 -5.20 -13.03
CA VAL A 215 11.74 -3.78 -12.82
C VAL A 215 13.07 -3.02 -12.72
N ILE A 216 13.53 -2.45 -13.84
CA ILE A 216 14.71 -1.58 -13.88
C ILE A 216 14.31 -0.16 -13.43
N PRO A 217 15.09 0.52 -12.57
CA PRO A 217 14.73 1.83 -12.02
C PRO A 217 14.59 2.92 -13.09
N ILE A 218 13.64 3.82 -12.89
CA ILE A 218 13.54 5.09 -13.62
C ILE A 218 14.77 5.94 -13.24
N ARG A 219 15.71 6.11 -14.17
CA ARG A 219 16.69 7.20 -14.11
C ARG A 219 15.99 8.49 -14.52
N SER A 220 15.85 9.46 -13.60
CA SER A 220 15.65 10.85 -14.02
C SER A 220 16.94 11.38 -14.64
N ARG A 221 16.80 12.13 -15.73
CA ARG A 221 17.83 13.05 -16.22
C ARG A 221 17.67 14.38 -15.50
#